data_AF-A0A1Q4FIR2-F1
#
_entry.id   AF-A0A1Q4FIR2-F1
#
_cell.length_a   1.000
_cell.length_b   1.000
_cell.length_c   1.000
_cell.angle_alpha   90.00
_cell.angle_beta   90.00
_cell.angle_gamma   90.00
#
_symmetry.space_group_name_H-M   'P 1'
#
loop_
_entity.id
_entity.type
_entity.pdbx_description
1 polymer ?
#
loop_
_entity_poly.entity_id
_entity_poly.type
_entity_poly.pdbx_seq_one_letter_code
_entity_poly.pdbx_strand_id
1 'polypeptide(L)'
;MRLGMPKGIKATHVPTGLVATSIVERSQHGNRVKALELLSEQLAHHDRWIKTQPPQIGASVTLKTADLIGDPLDWAVSAAELTQQDRAGDYVVPYLRERLLSGGVPFASYSTIWSWAGPLIERESIQLTPCEDMASWSAGLMFRQGVDDYVGPSPLIAAMRCYVASVFGKDVEIPDTCLRLALAADS
;
A
#
# COMPACT_ATOMS: atom_id res chain seq x y z
N MET A 1 25.92 7.36 9.38
CA MET A 1 27.01 8.35 9.58
C MET A 1 26.47 9.44 10.51
N ARG A 2 26.97 9.59 11.75
CA ARG A 2 26.49 10.60 12.69
C ARG A 2 27.10 11.96 12.33
N LEU A 3 26.38 12.76 11.53
CA LEU A 3 26.69 14.18 11.37
C LEU A 3 26.28 14.89 12.66
N GLY A 4 27.25 15.50 13.34
CA GLY A 4 27.03 16.20 14.60
C GLY A 4 26.07 17.38 14.42
N MET A 5 25.05 17.47 15.29
CA MET A 5 24.09 18.58 15.27
C MET A 5 24.77 19.92 15.61
N PRO A 6 24.37 21.04 14.98
CA PRO A 6 24.87 22.36 15.34
C PRO A 6 24.57 22.69 16.81
N LYS A 7 25.53 23.33 17.50
CA LYS A 7 25.33 23.78 18.89
C LYS A 7 24.09 24.68 18.99
N GLY A 8 23.13 24.31 19.84
CA GLY A 8 21.94 25.14 20.15
C GLY A 8 20.64 24.75 19.43
N ILE A 9 20.59 23.60 18.75
CA ILE A 9 19.37 23.03 18.17
C ILE A 9 19.17 21.62 18.71
N LYS A 10 17.99 21.32 19.26
CA LYS A 10 17.59 19.99 19.71
C LYS A 10 16.46 19.49 18.81
N ALA A 11 16.69 18.41 18.08
CA ALA A 11 15.65 17.70 17.35
C ALA A 11 15.05 16.60 18.24
N THR A 12 13.73 16.59 18.34
CA THR A 12 12.94 15.66 19.14
C THR A 12 11.98 14.94 18.22
N HIS A 13 11.99 13.61 18.28
CA HIS A 13 11.03 12.79 17.56
C HIS A 13 9.72 12.75 18.34
N VAL A 14 8.63 13.16 17.71
CA VAL A 14 7.26 13.06 18.26
C VAL A 14 6.39 12.22 17.32
N PRO A 15 5.25 11.68 17.77
CA PRO A 15 4.41 10.79 16.95
C PRO A 15 3.95 11.39 15.62
N THR A 16 3.90 12.73 15.53
CA THR A 16 3.51 13.48 14.32
C THR A 16 4.68 13.94 13.46
N GLY A 17 5.93 13.56 13.79
CA GLY A 17 7.12 13.89 13.00
C GLY A 17 8.30 14.43 13.82
N LEU A 18 9.27 15.04 13.12
CA LEU A 18 10.48 15.59 13.74
C LEU A 18 10.29 17.07 14.13
N VAL A 19 10.48 17.42 15.40
CA VAL A 19 10.37 18.80 15.89
C VAL A 19 11.75 19.31 16.33
N ALA A 20 12.24 20.36 15.69
CA ALA A 20 13.48 21.04 16.05
C ALA A 20 13.20 22.28 16.91
N THR A 21 13.88 22.39 18.06
CA THR A 21 13.77 23.53 18.98
C THR A 21 15.12 24.21 19.15
N SER A 22 15.16 25.55 19.09
CA SER A 22 16.38 26.35 19.26
C SER A 22 16.48 26.89 20.69
N ILE A 23 17.66 26.82 21.30
CA ILE A 23 17.90 27.15 22.71
C ILE A 23 18.67 28.48 22.91
N VAL A 24 18.83 29.30 21.86
CA VAL A 24 19.64 30.54 21.93
C VAL A 24 18.80 31.75 21.52
N GLU A 25 18.51 32.63 22.47
CA GLU A 25 17.58 33.77 22.34
C GLU A 25 18.05 34.91 21.42
N ARG A 26 19.34 35.02 21.07
CA ARG A 26 19.89 36.27 20.47
C ARG A 26 19.95 36.38 18.95
N SER A 27 19.40 35.45 18.19
CA SER A 27 19.21 35.67 16.75
C SER A 27 18.05 34.82 16.22
N GLN A 28 16.86 35.03 16.78
CA GLN A 28 15.66 34.26 16.40
C GLN A 28 15.38 34.30 14.90
N HIS A 29 15.68 35.39 14.19
CA HIS A 29 15.45 35.48 12.74
C HIS A 29 16.52 34.75 11.92
N GLY A 30 17.81 35.01 12.16
CA GLY A 30 18.91 34.37 11.42
C GLY A 30 19.03 32.86 11.70
N ASN A 31 18.73 32.43 12.94
CA ASN A 31 18.72 31.01 13.29
C ASN A 31 17.49 30.29 12.73
N ARG A 32 16.34 30.98 12.64
CA ARG A 32 15.13 30.43 12.02
C ARG A 32 15.30 30.27 10.51
N VAL A 33 15.91 31.25 9.83
CA VAL A 33 16.21 31.14 8.39
C VAL A 33 17.18 29.98 8.14
N LYS A 34 18.28 29.89 8.90
CA LYS A 34 19.22 28.76 8.79
C LYS A 34 18.58 27.42 9.12
N ALA A 35 17.69 27.37 10.12
CA ALA A 35 16.96 26.15 10.46
C ALA A 35 16.00 25.75 9.34
N LEU A 36 15.29 26.71 8.72
CA LEU A 36 14.40 26.45 7.59
C LEU A 36 15.17 26.03 6.33
N GLU A 37 16.31 26.65 6.04
CA GLU A 37 17.21 26.25 4.95
C GLU A 37 17.73 24.83 5.15
N LEU A 38 18.25 24.51 6.34
CA LEU A 38 18.69 23.15 6.69
C LEU A 38 17.56 22.13 6.62
N LEU A 39 16.35 22.49 7.07
CA LEU A 39 15.19 21.61 6.99
C LEU A 39 14.77 21.41 5.54
N SER A 40 14.83 22.46 4.71
CA SER A 40 14.54 22.38 3.27
C SER A 40 15.56 21.55 2.51
N GLU A 41 16.84 21.63 2.86
CA GLU A 41 17.91 20.80 2.29
C GLU A 41 17.77 19.35 2.76
N GLN A 42 17.44 19.13 4.03
CA GLN A 42 17.19 17.79 4.55
C GLN A 42 15.96 17.15 3.91
N LEU A 43 14.87 17.89 3.73
CA LEU A 43 13.68 17.42 3.02
C LEU A 43 13.98 17.20 1.54
N ALA A 44 14.71 18.10 0.88
CA ALA A 44 15.07 17.92 -0.54
C ALA A 44 16.05 16.76 -0.76
N HIS A 45 16.92 16.47 0.21
CA HIS A 45 17.79 15.30 0.20
C HIS A 45 17.00 14.02 0.54
N HIS A 46 16.04 14.08 1.46
CA HIS A 46 15.14 12.97 1.78
C HIS A 46 14.24 12.64 0.60
N ASP A 47 13.65 13.64 -0.06
CA ASP A 47 12.91 13.49 -1.31
C ASP A 47 13.79 12.94 -2.43
N ARG A 48 15.05 13.38 -2.55
CA ARG A 48 15.99 12.82 -3.53
C ARG A 48 16.33 11.38 -3.22
N TRP A 49 16.53 11.05 -1.94
CA TRP A 49 16.87 9.71 -1.46
C TRP A 49 15.68 8.74 -1.59
N ILE A 50 14.46 9.21 -1.32
CA ILE A 50 13.20 8.49 -1.56
C ILE A 50 12.97 8.29 -3.06
N LYS A 51 13.31 9.28 -3.90
CA LYS A 51 13.19 9.15 -5.37
C LYS A 51 14.27 8.25 -5.99
N THR A 52 15.42 8.08 -5.34
CA THR A 52 16.54 7.27 -5.87
C THR A 52 16.63 5.87 -5.28
N GLN A 53 15.99 5.61 -4.14
CA GLN A 53 15.78 4.25 -3.66
C GLN A 53 14.38 3.79 -4.08
N PRO A 54 14.24 2.84 -5.02
CA PRO A 54 12.97 2.15 -5.16
C PRO A 54 12.63 1.59 -3.77
N PRO A 55 11.41 1.79 -3.24
CA PRO A 55 11.01 1.19 -1.99
C PRO A 55 11.32 -0.29 -2.11
N GLN A 56 12.32 -0.74 -1.37
CA GLN A 56 12.74 -2.13 -1.40
C GLN A 56 11.62 -2.86 -0.68
N ILE A 57 10.67 -3.38 -1.45
CA ILE A 57 9.83 -4.47 -1.00
C ILE A 57 10.84 -5.50 -0.48
N GLY A 58 10.93 -5.64 0.86
CA GLY A 58 11.71 -6.74 1.44
C GLY A 58 11.25 -8.03 0.78
N ALA A 59 12.15 -9.00 0.59
CA ALA A 59 11.95 -10.27 -0.11
C ALA A 59 10.50 -10.57 -0.52
N SER A 60 10.24 -10.64 -1.82
CA SER A 60 8.94 -10.91 -2.41
C SER A 60 8.86 -12.35 -2.92
N VAL A 61 7.65 -12.87 -2.99
CA VAL A 61 7.34 -14.20 -3.54
C VAL A 61 6.28 -14.05 -4.62
N THR A 62 6.51 -14.69 -5.76
CA THR A 62 5.50 -14.81 -6.81
C THR A 62 4.49 -15.90 -6.44
N LEU A 63 3.22 -15.53 -6.36
CA LEU A 63 2.11 -16.42 -6.06
C LEU A 63 1.06 -16.35 -7.16
N LYS A 64 0.32 -17.44 -7.34
CA LYS A 64 -0.84 -17.44 -8.23
C LYS A 64 -1.95 -16.61 -7.61
N THR A 65 -2.58 -15.77 -8.42
CA THR A 65 -3.73 -14.95 -8.00
C THR A 65 -4.87 -15.81 -7.46
N ALA A 66 -5.06 -17.00 -8.03
CA ALA A 66 -6.08 -17.96 -7.60
C ALA A 66 -5.86 -18.52 -6.18
N ASP A 67 -4.64 -18.45 -5.64
CA ASP A 67 -4.30 -19.01 -4.33
C ASP A 67 -4.33 -17.95 -3.21
N LEU A 68 -4.46 -16.66 -3.55
CA LEU A 68 -4.42 -15.58 -2.57
C LEU A 68 -5.67 -15.57 -1.68
N ILE A 69 -5.48 -15.38 -0.38
CA ILE A 69 -6.53 -15.23 0.62
C ILE A 69 -6.04 -14.33 1.75
N GLY A 70 -6.96 -13.64 2.45
CA GLY A 70 -6.63 -12.79 3.60
C GLY A 70 -5.69 -11.64 3.25
N ASP A 71 -4.73 -11.35 4.13
CA ASP A 71 -3.82 -10.21 4.01
C ASP A 71 -3.06 -10.13 2.66
N PRO A 72 -2.51 -11.23 2.10
CA PRO A 72 -1.92 -11.23 0.76
C PRO A 72 -2.90 -10.78 -0.34
N LEU A 73 -4.16 -11.19 -0.27
CA LEU A 73 -5.19 -10.80 -1.24
C LEU A 73 -5.55 -9.32 -1.08
N ASP A 74 -5.75 -8.86 0.15
CA ASP A 74 -6.07 -7.47 0.45
C ASP A 74 -4.93 -6.50 0.06
N TRP A 75 -3.68 -6.97 0.19
CA TRP A 75 -2.52 -6.22 -0.28
C TRP A 75 -2.48 -6.16 -1.80
N ALA A 76 -2.71 -7.28 -2.48
CA ALA A 76 -2.76 -7.31 -3.94
C ALA A 76 -3.86 -6.39 -4.50
N VAL A 77 -5.04 -6.35 -3.87
CA VAL A 77 -6.12 -5.42 -4.25
C VAL A 77 -5.70 -3.97 -4.05
N SER A 78 -5.07 -3.65 -2.91
CA SER A 78 -4.57 -2.30 -2.64
C SER A 78 -3.50 -1.87 -3.65
N ALA A 79 -2.62 -2.79 -4.05
CA ALA A 79 -1.60 -2.53 -5.06
C ALA A 79 -2.22 -2.32 -6.44
N ALA A 80 -3.26 -3.09 -6.77
CA ALA A 80 -4.02 -2.94 -8.00
C ALA A 80 -4.73 -1.58 -8.06
N GLU A 81 -5.38 -1.15 -6.97
CA GLU A 81 -6.01 0.17 -6.85
C GLU A 81 -5.00 1.30 -7.07
N LEU A 82 -3.83 1.24 -6.40
CA LEU A 82 -2.77 2.23 -6.61
C LEU A 82 -2.32 2.28 -8.06
N THR A 83 -2.18 1.12 -8.70
CA THR A 83 -1.78 1.03 -10.11
C THR A 83 -2.80 1.69 -11.03
N GLN A 84 -4.10 1.49 -10.77
CA GLN A 84 -5.16 2.12 -11.55
C GLN A 84 -5.24 3.63 -11.30
N GLN A 85 -5.06 4.08 -10.06
CA GLN A 85 -5.00 5.50 -9.72
C GLN A 85 -3.81 6.21 -10.39
N ASP A 86 -2.63 5.58 -10.36
CA ASP A 86 -1.44 6.09 -11.06
C ASP A 86 -1.68 6.19 -12.58
N ARG A 87 -2.40 5.24 -13.19
CA ARG A 87 -2.79 5.28 -14.62
C ARG A 87 -3.80 6.38 -14.93
N ALA A 88 -4.74 6.63 -14.02
CA ALA A 88 -5.74 7.69 -14.15
C ALA A 88 -5.16 9.10 -13.90
N GLY A 89 -3.99 9.20 -13.29
CA GLY A 89 -3.40 10.46 -12.86
C GLY A 89 -4.04 11.03 -11.59
N ASP A 90 -4.71 10.18 -10.81
CA ASP A 90 -5.39 10.58 -9.57
C ASP A 90 -4.38 10.85 -8.44
N TYR A 91 -4.72 11.79 -7.56
CA TYR A 91 -3.88 12.12 -6.41
C TYR A 91 -3.98 11.03 -5.33
N VAL A 92 -2.93 10.25 -5.18
CA VAL A 92 -2.78 9.29 -4.09
C VAL A 92 -2.13 9.97 -2.88
N VAL A 93 -2.69 9.76 -1.69
CA VAL A 93 -2.09 10.23 -0.42
C VAL A 93 -0.69 9.60 -0.28
N PRO A 94 0.41 10.38 -0.26
CA PRO A 94 1.78 9.85 -0.32
C PRO A 94 2.10 8.82 0.78
N TYR A 95 1.57 9.03 1.98
CA TYR A 95 1.75 8.12 3.12
C TYR A 95 1.13 6.73 2.90
N LEU A 96 -0.05 6.65 2.28
CA LEU A 96 -0.70 5.36 2.00
C LEU A 96 0.09 4.58 0.94
N ARG A 97 0.61 5.29 -0.06
CA ARG A 97 1.49 4.74 -1.08
C ARG A 97 2.79 4.22 -0.49
N GLU A 98 3.48 5.03 0.31
CA GLU A 98 4.73 4.66 0.97
C GLU A 98 4.55 3.43 1.86
N ARG A 99 3.48 3.40 2.67
CA ARG A 99 3.17 2.25 3.52
C ARG A 99 2.94 0.97 2.70
N LEU A 100 2.16 1.03 1.62
CA LEU A 100 1.91 -0.15 0.80
C LEU A 100 3.21 -0.65 0.12
N LEU A 101 3.99 0.27 -0.46
CA LEU A 101 5.25 -0.05 -1.14
C LEU A 101 6.34 -0.55 -0.19
N SER A 102 6.28 -0.16 1.09
CA SER A 102 7.15 -0.72 2.14
C SER A 102 6.73 -2.11 2.64
N GLY A 103 5.69 -2.71 2.04
CA GLY A 103 5.15 -4.01 2.47
C GLY A 103 4.31 -3.92 3.74
N GLY A 104 3.79 -2.74 4.08
CA GLY A 104 2.89 -2.55 5.21
C GLY A 104 1.51 -3.16 4.96
N VAL A 105 0.85 -3.56 6.04
CA VAL A 105 -0.51 -4.15 5.99
C VAL A 105 -1.50 -3.13 5.39
N PRO A 106 -2.35 -3.56 4.45
CA PRO A 106 -3.44 -2.74 3.93
C PRO A 106 -4.35 -2.25 5.06
N PHE A 107 -4.89 -1.05 4.90
CA PHE A 107 -5.91 -0.53 5.82
C PHE A 107 -7.30 -1.10 5.54
N ALA A 108 -7.51 -1.70 4.36
CA ALA A 108 -8.81 -2.15 3.89
C ALA A 108 -8.81 -3.67 3.70
N SER A 109 -9.76 -4.33 4.35
CA SER A 109 -9.96 -5.78 4.24
C SER A 109 -11.00 -6.08 3.16
N TYR A 110 -10.59 -5.96 1.90
CA TYR A 110 -11.48 -6.12 0.74
C TYR A 110 -12.07 -7.54 0.65
N SER A 111 -11.28 -8.55 1.04
CA SER A 111 -11.67 -9.96 0.98
C SER A 111 -12.73 -10.37 2.01
N THR A 112 -12.99 -9.53 3.02
CA THR A 112 -13.90 -9.84 4.14
C THR A 112 -14.97 -8.77 4.40
N ILE A 113 -14.75 -7.51 4.01
CA ILE A 113 -15.64 -6.39 4.34
C ILE A 113 -16.30 -5.81 3.07
N TRP A 114 -17.62 -5.96 2.99
CA TRP A 114 -18.43 -5.47 1.88
C TRP A 114 -18.37 -3.95 1.66
N SER A 115 -18.23 -3.14 2.71
CA SER A 115 -18.15 -1.68 2.54
C SER A 115 -16.89 -1.23 1.78
N TRP A 116 -15.84 -2.06 1.78
CA TRP A 116 -14.63 -1.82 1.00
C TRP A 116 -14.72 -2.41 -0.41
N ALA A 117 -15.19 -3.65 -0.53
CA ALA A 117 -15.24 -4.35 -1.82
C ALA A 117 -16.46 -4.05 -2.69
N GLY A 118 -17.61 -3.71 -2.10
CA GLY A 118 -18.85 -3.43 -2.81
C GLY A 118 -18.71 -2.33 -3.87
N PRO A 119 -18.18 -1.14 -3.52
CA PRO A 119 -17.93 -0.08 -4.49
C PRO A 119 -17.00 -0.51 -5.63
N LEU A 120 -16.02 -1.37 -5.34
CA LEU A 120 -15.09 -1.90 -6.33
C LEU A 120 -15.76 -2.89 -7.29
N ILE A 121 -16.59 -3.79 -6.75
CA ILE A 121 -17.38 -4.76 -7.52
C ILE A 121 -18.31 -4.04 -8.50
N GLU A 122 -18.99 -2.99 -8.03
CA GLU A 122 -19.87 -2.18 -8.86
C GLU A 122 -19.08 -1.41 -9.94
N ARG A 123 -17.99 -0.73 -9.55
CA ARG A 123 -17.14 0.07 -10.46
C ARG A 123 -16.56 -0.77 -11.59
N GLU A 124 -16.07 -1.96 -11.28
CA GLU A 124 -15.44 -2.85 -12.26
C GLU A 124 -16.46 -3.77 -12.95
N SER A 125 -17.74 -3.71 -12.58
CA SER A 125 -18.81 -4.58 -13.11
C SER A 125 -18.48 -6.07 -12.96
N ILE A 126 -17.98 -6.45 -11.78
CA ILE A 126 -17.63 -7.84 -11.47
C ILE A 126 -18.91 -8.63 -11.26
N GLN A 127 -19.11 -9.66 -12.08
CA GLN A 127 -20.22 -10.58 -11.90
C GLN A 127 -19.87 -11.60 -10.81
N LEU A 128 -20.84 -11.88 -9.94
CA LEU A 128 -20.75 -12.91 -8.91
C LEU A 128 -21.78 -14.00 -9.21
N THR A 129 -21.31 -15.24 -9.33
CA THR A 129 -22.15 -16.40 -9.60
C THR A 129 -21.84 -17.49 -8.57
N PRO A 130 -22.82 -18.00 -7.81
CA PRO A 130 -22.59 -19.17 -6.97
C PRO A 130 -22.26 -20.38 -7.84
N CYS A 131 -21.27 -21.18 -7.45
CA CYS A 131 -20.92 -22.41 -8.14
C CYS A 131 -21.98 -23.51 -7.89
N GLU A 132 -21.96 -24.56 -8.71
CA GLU A 132 -22.89 -25.69 -8.60
C GLU A 132 -22.80 -26.41 -7.24
N ASP A 133 -21.64 -26.34 -6.58
CA ASP A 133 -21.40 -26.91 -5.25
C ASP A 133 -22.13 -26.16 -4.11
N MET A 134 -22.71 -24.99 -4.39
CA MET A 134 -23.37 -24.09 -3.44
C MET A 134 -22.48 -23.68 -2.24
N ALA A 135 -21.17 -23.92 -2.34
CA ALA A 135 -20.19 -23.70 -1.29
C ALA A 135 -19.08 -22.73 -1.75
N SER A 136 -18.88 -22.60 -3.06
CA SER A 136 -17.95 -21.68 -3.67
C SER A 136 -18.65 -20.67 -4.58
N TRP A 137 -17.90 -19.62 -4.91
CA TRP A 137 -18.35 -18.52 -5.75
C TRP A 137 -17.38 -18.34 -6.89
N SER A 138 -17.92 -18.14 -8.09
CA SER A 138 -17.17 -17.72 -9.27
C SER A 138 -17.38 -16.23 -9.50
N ALA A 139 -16.30 -15.52 -9.82
CA ALA A 139 -16.34 -14.13 -10.22
C ALA A 139 -15.68 -13.93 -11.59
N GLY A 140 -16.33 -13.13 -12.42
CA GLY A 140 -15.91 -12.88 -13.80
C GLY A 140 -16.12 -11.43 -14.23
N LEU A 141 -15.27 -10.97 -15.15
CA LEU A 141 -15.39 -9.66 -15.80
C LEU A 141 -15.92 -9.86 -17.22
N MET A 142 -17.24 -10.07 -17.36
CA MET A 142 -17.87 -10.43 -18.64
C MET A 142 -17.50 -9.51 -19.82
N PHE A 143 -17.22 -8.24 -19.55
CA PHE A 143 -16.94 -7.24 -20.58
C PHE A 143 -15.44 -6.99 -20.81
N ARG A 144 -14.54 -7.63 -20.06
CA ARG A 144 -13.08 -7.56 -20.28
C ARG A 144 -12.57 -8.87 -20.87
N GLN A 145 -12.12 -8.82 -22.12
CA GLN A 145 -11.50 -9.97 -22.76
C GLN A 145 -10.15 -10.32 -22.10
N GLY A 146 -9.89 -11.61 -21.94
CA GLY A 146 -8.60 -12.13 -21.48
C GLY A 146 -8.43 -12.27 -19.96
N VAL A 147 -9.49 -12.02 -19.17
CA VAL A 147 -9.49 -12.32 -17.73
C VAL A 147 -10.31 -13.59 -17.51
N ASP A 148 -9.66 -14.63 -16.99
CA ASP A 148 -10.33 -15.87 -16.61
C ASP A 148 -11.25 -15.63 -15.41
N ASP A 149 -12.28 -16.47 -15.25
CA ASP A 149 -13.10 -16.47 -14.03
C ASP A 149 -12.29 -17.01 -12.84
N TYR A 150 -12.51 -16.44 -11.66
CA TYR A 150 -11.83 -16.83 -10.43
C TYR A 150 -12.81 -17.36 -9.40
N VAL A 151 -12.46 -18.49 -8.79
CA VAL A 151 -13.25 -19.14 -7.75
C VAL A 151 -12.72 -18.77 -6.37
N GLY A 152 -13.61 -18.62 -5.39
CA GLY A 152 -13.29 -18.40 -4.00
C GLY A 152 -14.32 -19.01 -3.05
N PRO A 153 -13.97 -19.24 -1.77
CA PRO A 153 -14.91 -19.74 -0.76
C PRO A 153 -15.94 -18.69 -0.32
N SER A 154 -15.75 -17.41 -0.70
CA SER A 154 -16.69 -16.33 -0.48
C SER A 154 -16.83 -15.49 -1.76
N PRO A 155 -17.95 -14.79 -1.96
CA PRO A 155 -18.13 -13.91 -3.12
C PRO A 155 -17.07 -12.81 -3.16
N LEU A 156 -16.66 -12.29 -2.00
CA LEU A 156 -15.64 -11.24 -1.90
C LEU A 156 -14.27 -11.77 -2.31
N ILE A 157 -13.88 -12.96 -1.85
CA ILE A 157 -12.59 -13.55 -2.23
C ILE A 157 -12.55 -13.82 -3.74
N ALA A 158 -13.63 -14.38 -4.30
CA ALA A 158 -13.74 -14.60 -5.74
C ALA A 158 -13.60 -13.28 -6.52
N ALA A 159 -14.36 -12.24 -6.13
CA ALA A 159 -14.32 -10.92 -6.76
C ALA A 159 -12.93 -10.28 -6.69
N MET A 160 -12.29 -10.30 -5.52
CA MET A 160 -10.97 -9.68 -5.35
C MET A 160 -9.90 -10.40 -6.16
N ARG A 161 -9.94 -11.73 -6.26
CA ARG A 161 -9.04 -12.50 -7.15
C ARG A 161 -9.24 -12.12 -8.61
N CYS A 162 -10.50 -12.04 -9.06
CA CYS A 162 -10.83 -11.62 -10.42
C CYS A 162 -10.32 -10.19 -10.70
N TYR A 163 -10.50 -9.28 -9.75
CA TYR A 163 -10.00 -7.91 -9.87
C TYR A 163 -8.48 -7.84 -9.98
N VAL A 164 -7.76 -8.48 -9.05
CA VAL A 164 -6.29 -8.54 -9.07
C VAL A 164 -5.79 -9.13 -10.38
N ALA A 165 -6.42 -10.20 -10.87
CA ALA A 165 -6.06 -10.81 -12.14
C ALA A 165 -6.28 -9.89 -13.34
N SER A 166 -7.27 -9.00 -13.29
CA SER A 166 -7.50 -8.02 -14.34
C SER A 166 -6.40 -6.96 -14.44
N VAL A 167 -5.61 -6.77 -13.37
CA VAL A 167 -4.55 -5.76 -13.30
C VAL A 167 -3.16 -6.37 -13.45
N PHE A 168 -2.89 -7.48 -12.76
CA PHE A 168 -1.56 -8.13 -12.71
C PHE A 168 -1.48 -9.47 -13.46
N GLY A 169 -2.62 -10.09 -13.77
CA GLY A 169 -2.68 -11.39 -14.43
C GLY A 169 -2.69 -12.59 -13.46
N LYS A 170 -2.21 -13.74 -13.93
CA LYS A 170 -2.32 -15.03 -13.22
C LYS A 170 -1.36 -15.16 -12.04
N ASP A 171 -0.25 -14.44 -12.10
CA ASP A 171 0.80 -14.46 -11.10
C ASP A 171 1.03 -13.03 -10.60
N VAL A 172 1.17 -12.87 -9.29
CA VAL A 172 1.43 -11.58 -8.65
C VAL A 172 2.58 -11.71 -7.67
N GLU A 173 3.39 -10.66 -7.59
CA GLU A 173 4.50 -10.55 -6.66
C GLU A 173 4.00 -9.96 -5.33
N ILE A 174 4.06 -10.77 -4.27
CA ILE A 174 3.59 -10.39 -2.93
C ILE A 174 4.79 -10.22 -1.99
N PRO A 175 4.87 -9.14 -1.19
CA PRO A 175 5.87 -9.00 -0.15
C PRO A 175 5.78 -10.08 0.93
N ASP A 176 6.91 -10.62 1.38
CA ASP A 176 6.99 -11.58 2.50
C ASP A 176 6.26 -11.10 3.76
N THR A 177 6.27 -9.79 4.01
CA THR A 177 5.64 -9.17 5.18
C THR A 177 4.14 -9.44 5.22
N CYS A 178 3.48 -9.54 4.07
CA CYS A 178 2.06 -9.85 3.97
C CYS A 178 1.78 -11.34 4.23
N LEU A 179 2.75 -12.22 3.93
CA LEU A 179 2.64 -13.66 4.17
C LEU A 179 2.84 -14.02 5.65
N ARG A 180 3.78 -13.36 6.34
CA ARG A 180 4.09 -13.67 7.75
C ARG A 180 2.99 -13.23 8.72
N LEU A 181 2.21 -12.21 8.36
CA LEU A 181 1.13 -11.70 9.22
C LEU A 181 -0.08 -12.63 9.27
N ALA A 182 -0.39 -13.30 8.16
CA ALA A 182 -1.42 -14.35 8.14
C ALA A 182 -1.16 -15.47 9.14
N LEU A 183 0.12 -15.79 9.42
CA LEU A 183 0.52 -16.83 10.38
C LEU A 183 0.57 -16.35 11.84
N ALA A 184 0.69 -15.04 12.07
CA ALA A 184 0.79 -14.46 13.41
C ALA A 184 -0.57 -14.15 14.04
N ALA A 185 -1.65 -14.13 13.25
CA ALA A 185 -3.02 -13.91 13.74
C ALA A 185 -3.66 -15.16 14.37
N ASP A 186 -3.04 -16.35 14.18
CA ASP A 186 -3.54 -17.65 14.65
C ASP A 186 -2.87 -18.14 15.96
N SER A 187 -2.13 -17.28 16.67
CA SER A 187 -1.45 -17.59 17.96
C SER A 187 -1.90 -16.67 19.10
#